data_AF-A0A484MA05-F1
#
_entry.id   AF-A0A484MA05-F1
#
_cell.length_a   1.000
_cell.length_b   1.000
_cell.length_c   1.000
_cell.angle_alpha   90.00
_cell.angle_beta   90.00
_cell.angle_gamma   90.00
#
_symmetry.space_group_name_H-M   'P 1'
#
loop_
_entity.id
_entity.type
_entity.pdbx_description
1 polymer ?
#
loop_
_entity_poly.entity_id
_entity_poly.type
_entity_poly.pdbx_seq_one_letter_code
_entity_poly.pdbx_strand_id
1 'polypeptide(L)'
;MDQALKSGCTDIRVQTDSNLVSQQVQGSWKVRSDNLIPLNNEVQNMKNNFNSFDIQYVPREMNYDADSLANAGVNLPEGKIQTEYYGVGRRY
;
A
#
# COMPACT_ATOMS: atom_id res chain seq x y z
N MET A 1 -3.31 3.13 2.92
CA MET A 1 -4.66 2.58 3.21
C MET A 1 -5.52 3.59 3.95
N ASP A 2 -5.01 4.26 4.99
CA ASP A 2 -5.73 5.32 5.72
C ASP A 2 -6.36 6.38 4.81
N GLN A 3 -5.64 6.87 3.79
CA GLN A 3 -6.19 7.80 2.80
C GLN A 3 -7.36 7.20 2.01
N ALA A 4 -7.28 5.92 1.62
CA ALA A 4 -8.35 5.25 0.89
C ALA A 4 -9.63 5.12 1.75
N LEU A 5 -9.49 4.83 3.06
CA LEU A 5 -10.59 4.83 4.01
C LEU A 5 -11.22 6.23 4.14
N LYS A 6 -10.39 7.28 4.22
CA LYS A 6 -10.86 8.68 4.28
C LYS A 6 -11.61 9.11 3.02
N SER A 7 -11.23 8.61 1.85
CA SER A 7 -11.94 8.87 0.59
C SER A 7 -13.17 7.96 0.38
N GLY A 8 -13.52 7.11 1.33
CA GLY A 8 -14.72 6.26 1.28
C GLY A 8 -14.59 5.04 0.35
N CYS A 9 -13.37 4.65 -0.02
CA CYS A 9 -13.14 3.46 -0.83
C CYS A 9 -13.39 2.20 0.02
N THR A 10 -14.28 1.33 -0.45
CA THR A 10 -14.64 0.06 0.22
C THR A 10 -13.84 -1.13 -0.29
N ASP A 11 -13.30 -1.02 -1.50
CA ASP A 11 -12.61 -2.09 -2.20
C ASP A 11 -11.25 -1.56 -2.64
N ILE A 12 -10.17 -2.23 -2.22
CA ILE A 12 -8.81 -1.79 -2.53
C ILE A 12 -7.97 -2.92 -3.11
N ARG A 13 -7.16 -2.54 -4.11
CA ARG A 13 -6.09 -3.36 -4.66
C ARG A 13 -4.77 -2.64 -4.44
N VAL A 14 -3.81 -3.33 -3.85
CA VAL A 14 -2.48 -2.83 -3.52
C VAL A 14 -1.46 -3.49 -4.43
N GLN A 15 -0.61 -2.67 -5.04
CA GLN A 15 0.52 -3.12 -5.84
C GLN A 15 1.82 -2.74 -5.13
N THR A 16 2.76 -3.67 -5.02
CA THR A 16 4.06 -3.43 -4.40
C THR A 16 5.15 -4.17 -5.16
N ASP A 17 6.35 -3.59 -5.25
CA ASP A 17 7.56 -4.26 -5.73
C ASP A 17 8.32 -4.98 -4.61
N SER A 18 7.78 -5.02 -3.40
CA SER A 18 8.35 -5.79 -2.29
C SER A 18 7.63 -7.12 -2.14
N ASN A 19 8.24 -8.18 -2.67
CA ASN A 19 7.72 -9.54 -2.54
C ASN A 19 7.60 -9.95 -1.06
N LEU A 20 8.52 -9.47 -0.21
CA LEU A 20 8.44 -9.67 1.24
C LEU A 20 7.13 -9.10 1.80
N VAL A 21 6.81 -7.85 1.46
CA VAL A 21 5.61 -7.18 1.96
C VAL A 21 4.36 -7.85 1.41
N SER A 22 4.29 -8.17 0.11
CA SER A 22 3.13 -8.84 -0.46
C SER A 22 2.86 -10.19 0.22
N GLN A 23 3.91 -11.00 0.45
CA GLN A 23 3.77 -12.31 1.08
C GLN A 23 3.40 -12.24 2.57
N GLN A 24 3.92 -11.25 3.29
CA GLN A 24 3.60 -11.04 4.71
C GLN A 24 2.17 -10.54 4.90
N VAL A 25 1.73 -9.60 4.07
CA VAL A 25 0.36 -9.04 4.15
C VAL A 25 -0.69 -10.06 3.69
N GLN A 26 -0.37 -10.91 2.72
CA GLN A 26 -1.21 -12.06 2.35
C GLN A 26 -1.28 -13.12 3.46
N GLY A 27 -0.36 -13.10 4.43
CA GLY A 27 -0.26 -14.10 5.49
C GLY A 27 0.48 -15.37 5.08
N SER A 28 0.99 -15.45 3.84
CA SER A 28 1.81 -16.56 3.36
C SER A 28 3.11 -16.68 4.15
N TRP A 29 3.71 -15.55 4.51
CA TRP A 29 4.99 -15.49 5.24
C TRP A 29 4.83 -14.88 6.63
N LYS A 30 5.40 -15.55 7.64
CA LYS A 30 5.40 -15.06 9.01
C LYS A 30 6.39 -13.88 9.16
N VAL A 31 5.92 -12.79 9.75
CA VAL A 31 6.78 -11.67 10.16
C VAL A 31 7.55 -12.06 11.41
N ARG A 32 8.88 -11.95 11.36
CA ARG A 32 9.78 -12.33 12.48
C ARG A 32 10.59 -11.16 13.03
N SER A 33 10.62 -10.02 12.34
CA SER A 33 11.37 -8.85 12.77
C SER A 33 10.52 -8.02 13.72
N ASP A 34 11.02 -7.75 14.93
CA ASP A 34 10.27 -7.05 15.99
C ASP A 34 9.80 -5.65 15.57
N ASN A 35 10.55 -4.98 14.71
CA ASN A 35 10.19 -3.69 14.13
C ASN A 35 9.07 -3.77 13.07
N LEU A 36 8.89 -4.91 12.41
CA LEU A 36 7.88 -5.13 11.37
C LEU A 36 6.59 -5.74 11.91
N ILE A 37 6.63 -6.42 13.06
CA ILE A 37 5.44 -6.96 13.73
C ILE A 37 4.36 -5.88 13.96
N PRO A 38 4.66 -4.72 14.57
CA PRO A 38 3.62 -3.70 14.80
C PRO A 38 3.04 -3.16 13.50
N LEU A 39 3.89 -2.94 12.48
CA LEU A 39 3.46 -2.45 11.16
C LEU A 39 2.56 -3.47 10.45
N ASN A 40 2.91 -4.75 10.52
CA ASN A 40 2.08 -5.80 9.92
C ASN A 40 0.73 -5.90 10.64
N ASN A 41 0.70 -5.81 11.96
CA ASN A 41 -0.56 -5.81 12.72
C ASN A 41 -1.47 -4.63 12.34
N GLU A 42 -0.89 -3.44 12.15
CA GLU A 42 -1.62 -2.26 11.68
C GLU A 42 -2.21 -2.48 10.28
N VAL A 43 -1.42 -3.03 9.35
CA VAL A 43 -1.91 -3.37 8.00
C VAL A 43 -3.02 -4.41 8.03
N GLN A 44 -2.91 -5.45 8.88
CA GLN A 44 -3.97 -6.45 9.04
C GLN A 44 -5.26 -5.84 9.61
N ASN A 45 -5.14 -4.92 10.58
CA ASN A 45 -6.29 -4.20 11.12
C ASN A 45 -6.94 -3.30 10.06
N MET A 46 -6.13 -2.55 9.28
CA MET A 46 -6.63 -1.71 8.19
C MET A 46 -7.33 -2.54 7.12
N LYS A 47 -6.78 -3.71 6.76
CA LYS A 47 -7.38 -4.65 5.80
C LYS A 47 -8.81 -5.04 6.20
N ASN A 48 -9.08 -5.28 7.48
CA ASN A 48 -10.41 -5.64 7.98
C ASN A 48 -11.45 -4.51 7.87
N ASN A 49 -11.02 -3.27 7.59
CA ASN A 49 -11.93 -2.14 7.36
C ASN A 49 -12.40 -2.03 5.89
N PHE A 50 -11.87 -2.86 4.98
CA PHE A 50 -12.30 -2.91 3.59
C PHE A 50 -13.17 -4.14 3.34
N ASN A 51 -14.16 -4.01 2.47
CA ASN A 51 -15.01 -5.12 2.03
C ASN A 51 -14.22 -6.10 1.16
N SER A 52 -13.32 -5.57 0.32
CA SER A 52 -12.42 -6.35 -0.52
C SER A 52 -11.02 -5.81 -0.44
N PHE A 53 -10.06 -6.72 -0.25
CA PHE A 53 -8.65 -6.41 -0.16
C PHE A 53 -7.85 -7.39 -0.99
N ASP A 54 -7.11 -6.85 -1.96
CA ASP A 54 -6.16 -7.60 -2.78
C ASP A 54 -4.78 -6.95 -2.70
N ILE A 55 -3.73 -7.76 -2.61
CA ILE A 55 -2.35 -7.28 -2.70
C ILE A 55 -1.56 -8.18 -3.64
N GLN A 56 -0.85 -7.56 -4.56
CA GLN A 56 -0.04 -8.27 -5.55
C GLN A 56 1.36 -7.67 -5.66
N TYR A 57 2.32 -8.56 -5.89
CA TYR A 57 3.66 -8.18 -6.28
C TYR A 57 3.65 -7.75 -7.76
N VAL A 58 4.27 -6.62 -8.06
CA VAL A 58 4.53 -6.16 -9.44
C VAL A 58 6.03 -5.94 -9.63
N PRO A 59 6.59 -6.24 -10.82
CA PRO A 59 7.98 -5.89 -11.13
C PRO A 59 8.22 -4.39 -10.94
N ARG A 60 9.43 -4.02 -10.50
CA ARG A 60 9.82 -2.63 -10.21
C ARG A 60 9.58 -1.67 -11.39
N GLU A 61 9.72 -2.17 -12.62
CA GLU A 61 9.43 -1.43 -13.85
C GLU A 61 7.96 -0.97 -13.95
N MET A 62 7.03 -1.70 -13.33
CA MET A 62 5.60 -1.34 -13.25
C MET A 62 5.25 -0.56 -11.98
N ASN A 63 6.21 -0.29 -11.09
CA ASN A 63 6.02 0.45 -9.84
C ASN A 63 6.68 1.83 -9.87
N TYR A 64 7.00 2.35 -11.07
CA TYR A 64 7.77 3.58 -11.25
C TYR A 64 7.14 4.79 -10.55
N ASP A 65 5.82 4.97 -10.67
CA ASP A 65 5.12 6.10 -10.07
C ASP A 65 5.17 6.05 -8.53
N ALA A 66 4.99 4.86 -7.95
CA ALA A 66 5.08 4.68 -6.50
C ALA A 66 6.51 4.85 -5.98
N ASP A 67 7.52 4.38 -6.72
CA ASP A 67 8.94 4.57 -6.35
C ASP A 67 9.33 6.05 -6.47
N SER A 68 8.85 6.75 -7.49
CA SER A 68 9.03 8.20 -7.65
C SER A 68 8.45 8.97 -6.47
N LEU A 69 7.21 8.65 -6.06
CA LEU A 69 6.56 9.25 -4.89
C LEU A 69 7.28 8.92 -3.58
N ALA A 70 7.74 7.67 -3.41
CA ALA A 70 8.49 7.26 -2.22
C ALA A 70 9.83 8.02 -2.12
N ASN A 71 10.57 8.12 -3.23
CA ASN A 71 11.83 8.86 -3.30
C ASN A 71 11.64 10.37 -3.09
N ALA A 72 10.51 10.93 -3.56
CA ALA A 72 10.13 12.31 -3.24
C ALA A 72 9.88 12.49 -1.73
N GLY A 73 9.25 11.50 -1.08
CA GLY A 73 9.01 11.46 0.35
C GLY A 73 10.27 11.47 1.21
N VAL A 74 11.35 10.80 0.77
CA VAL A 74 12.65 10.79 1.49
C VAL A 74 13.25 12.19 1.63
N ASN A 75 12.94 13.09 0.70
CA ASN A 75 13.44 14.48 0.70
C ASN A 75 12.45 15.50 1.28
N LEU A 76 11.27 15.05 1.71
CA LEU A 76 10.27 15.93 2.34
C LEU A 76 10.45 15.95 3.86
N PRO A 77 10.35 17.11 4.52
CA PRO A 77 10.29 17.17 5.98
C PRO A 77 9.07 16.40 6.48
N GLU A 78 9.20 15.75 7.65
CA GLU A 78 8.15 14.91 8.26
C GLU A 78 6.77 15.57 8.19
N GLY A 79 5.78 14.84 7.69
CA GLY A 79 4.36 15.24 7.73
C GLY A 79 3.75 15.79 6.43
N LYS A 80 4.46 15.81 5.30
CA LYS A 80 3.88 16.18 3.99
C LYS A 80 3.58 14.95 3.12
N ILE A 81 2.31 14.82 2.70
CA ILE A 81 1.82 13.77 1.81
C ILE A 81 1.52 14.42 0.44
N GLN A 82 2.17 13.95 -0.62
CA GLN A 82 1.84 14.31 -2.00
C GLN A 82 0.85 13.28 -2.56
N THR A 83 -0.36 13.70 -2.93
CA THR A 83 -1.38 12.84 -3.54
C THR A 83 -1.61 13.23 -5.00
N GLU A 84 -1.41 12.28 -5.92
CA GLU A 84 -1.94 12.36 -7.28
C GLU A 84 -3.25 11.54 -7.35
N TYR A 85 -4.36 12.23 -7.58
CA TYR A 85 -5.66 11.60 -7.83
C TYR A 85 -5.74 11.16 -9.30
N TYR A 86 -5.51 9.89 -9.58
CA TYR A 86 -5.91 9.31 -10.86
C TYR A 86 -7.43 9.09 -10.83
N GLY A 87 -8.15 10.11 -11.32
CA GLY A 87 -9.60 10.10 -11.45
C GLY A 87 -10.11 8.88 -12.23
N VAL A 88 -11.21 8.32 -11.72
CA VAL A 88 -12.04 7.32 -12.39
C VAL A 88 -12.32 7.75 -13.83
N GLY A 89 -11.78 7.01 -14.80
CA GLY A 89 -11.94 7.39 -16.20
C GLY A 89 -11.49 6.34 -17.20
N ARG A 90 -12.29 5.29 -17.39
CA ARG A 90 -12.89 4.89 -18.69
C ARG A 90 -13.31 3.42 -18.66
N ARG A 91 -14.63 3.22 -18.63
CA ARG A 91 -15.30 2.05 -19.20
C ARG A 91 -15.18 2.14 -20.73
N TYR A 92 -14.77 1.06 -21.36
CA TYR A 92 -15.33 0.56 -22.61
C TYR A 92 -15.42 -0.95 -22.52
#